data_AF-A0A938PVJ0-F1
#
_entry.id   AF-A0A938PVJ0-F1
#
_cell.length_a   1.000
_cell.length_b   1.000
_cell.length_c   1.000
_cell.angle_alpha   90.00
_cell.angle_beta   90.00
_cell.angle_gamma   90.00
#
_symmetry.space_group_name_H-M   'P 1'
#
loop_
_entity.id
_entity.type
_entity.pdbx_description
1 polymer ?
#
loop_
_entity_poly.entity_id
_entity_poly.type
_entity_poly.pdbx_seq_one_letter_code
_entity_poly.pdbx_strand_id
1 'polypeptide(L)'
;MVLWRFDQGRLDYFQFDEIKRIARELTKINGIQKPNANDDILREVLFRHSLRPFAPSGYTVWRNYKRVFGCTLLATELGGRIICTDLCLTLADSADEIDVDDYLGHFATRFYYPSPVFDGYNNTGFQIFPVVATIKFLLSRYLEKGKNNITIDDIG
;
A
#
# COMPACT_ATOMS: atom_id res chain seq x y z
N MET A 1 -2.03 -7.63 -21.32
CA MET A 1 -1.75 -8.33 -20.05
C MET A 1 -1.81 -7.28 -18.95
N VAL A 2 -2.80 -7.34 -18.07
CA VAL A 2 -2.94 -6.38 -16.98
C VAL A 2 -2.07 -6.88 -15.84
N LEU A 3 -0.79 -6.55 -15.87
CA LEU A 3 0.11 -6.87 -14.77
C LEU A 3 -0.42 -6.19 -13.50
N TRP A 4 -0.75 -6.96 -12.46
CA TRP A 4 -1.18 -6.42 -11.17
C TRP A 4 -0.03 -5.60 -10.57
N ARG A 5 -0.23 -4.28 -10.44
CA ARG A 5 0.86 -3.31 -10.15
C ARG A 5 0.99 -2.93 -8.67
N PHE A 6 0.46 -3.73 -7.76
CA PHE A 6 0.23 -3.28 -6.38
C PHE A 6 1.53 -3.08 -5.59
N ASP A 7 2.55 -3.92 -5.75
CA ASP A 7 3.79 -3.83 -4.97
C ASP A 7 4.97 -3.19 -5.73
N GLN A 8 4.93 -3.19 -7.07
CA GLN A 8 6.01 -2.67 -7.95
C GLN A 8 7.41 -3.22 -7.64
N GLY A 9 7.50 -4.49 -7.21
CA GLY A 9 8.76 -5.11 -6.80
C GLY A 9 9.23 -4.67 -5.41
N ARG A 10 8.31 -4.24 -4.55
CA ARG A 10 8.58 -3.74 -3.19
C ARG A 10 7.76 -4.46 -2.14
N LEU A 11 7.49 -5.73 -2.37
CA LEU A 11 6.70 -6.60 -1.49
C LEU A 11 7.14 -6.55 -0.02
N ASP A 12 8.44 -6.36 0.22
CA ASP A 12 9.03 -6.17 1.54
C ASP A 12 8.42 -5.03 2.39
N TYR A 13 7.85 -4.01 1.74
CA TYR A 13 7.16 -2.89 2.40
C TYR A 13 5.68 -3.18 2.69
N PHE A 14 5.16 -4.31 2.20
CA PHE A 14 3.78 -4.77 2.41
C PHE A 14 3.66 -5.81 3.53
N GLN A 15 4.77 -6.11 4.23
CA GLN A 15 4.74 -6.93 5.43
C GLN A 15 4.00 -6.16 6.53
N PHE A 16 3.08 -6.81 7.24
CA PHE A 16 2.18 -6.13 8.19
C PHE A 16 2.94 -5.37 9.29
N ASP A 17 3.99 -5.95 9.86
CA ASP A 17 4.83 -5.26 10.85
C ASP A 17 5.54 -4.02 10.28
N GLU A 18 5.91 -4.06 9.01
CA GLU A 18 6.51 -2.91 8.32
C GLU A 18 5.46 -1.83 8.03
N ILE A 19 4.24 -2.22 7.64
CA ILE A 19 3.10 -1.32 7.47
C ILE A 19 2.81 -0.57 8.78
N LYS A 20 2.79 -1.26 9.93
CA LYS A 20 2.60 -0.62 11.24
C LYS A 20 3.70 0.39 11.57
N ARG A 21 4.97 0.06 11.29
CA ARG A 21 6.11 0.98 11.47
C ARG A 21 5.96 2.22 10.59
N ILE A 22 5.67 2.03 9.30
CA ILE A 22 5.45 3.12 8.35
C ILE A 22 4.28 3.99 8.81
N ALA A 23 3.17 3.40 9.26
CA ALA A 23 2.01 4.15 9.75
C ALA A 23 2.37 5.08 10.91
N ARG A 24 3.03 4.55 11.96
CA ARG A 24 3.48 5.33 13.13
C ARG A 24 4.39 6.52 12.77
N GLU A 25 5.17 6.38 11.71
CA GLU A 25 6.06 7.44 11.25
C GLU A 25 5.36 8.45 10.35
N LEU A 26 4.45 8.01 9.48
CA LEU A 26 3.67 8.90 8.63
C LEU A 26 2.79 9.85 9.44
N THR A 27 2.22 9.42 10.56
CA THR A 27 1.37 10.29 11.40
C THR A 27 2.13 11.50 11.95
N LYS A 28 3.44 11.39 12.20
CA LYS A 28 4.29 12.50 12.67
C LYS A 28 4.43 13.64 11.66
N ILE A 29 4.16 13.36 10.38
CA ILE A 29 4.27 14.32 9.27
C ILE A 29 2.93 14.56 8.56
N ASN A 30 1.82 14.16 9.18
CA ASN A 30 0.49 14.38 8.65
C ASN A 30 0.21 15.88 8.47
N GLY A 31 -0.29 16.27 7.29
CA GLY A 31 -0.56 17.66 6.93
C GLY A 31 0.68 18.47 6.52
N ILE A 32 1.89 17.92 6.62
CA ILE A 32 3.13 18.62 6.23
C ILE A 32 3.26 18.64 4.70
N GLN A 33 3.93 19.67 4.17
CA GLN A 33 4.27 19.76 2.76
C GLN A 33 5.10 18.55 2.31
N LYS A 34 4.79 17.98 1.15
CA LYS A 34 5.57 16.85 0.62
C LYS A 34 7.03 17.25 0.37
N PRO A 35 7.99 16.34 0.57
CA PRO A 35 9.41 16.56 0.29
C PRO A 35 9.72 17.13 -1.09
N ASN A 36 10.80 17.90 -1.14
CA ASN A 36 11.44 18.37 -2.36
C ASN A 36 12.92 17.93 -2.37
N ALA A 37 13.66 18.23 -3.44
CA ALA A 37 15.03 17.74 -3.61
C ALA A 37 16.02 18.23 -2.52
N ASN A 38 15.71 19.34 -1.85
CA ASN A 38 16.58 19.95 -0.84
C ASN A 38 16.16 19.59 0.59
N ASP A 39 14.95 19.07 0.79
CA ASP A 39 14.38 18.75 2.10
C ASP A 39 13.48 17.51 1.99
N ASP A 40 13.93 16.42 2.60
CA ASP A 40 13.23 15.13 2.62
C ASP A 40 12.97 14.65 4.04
N ILE A 41 12.07 15.35 4.71
CA ILE A 41 11.55 14.99 6.04
C ILE A 41 11.08 13.53 6.13
N LEU A 42 10.53 12.96 5.05
CA LEU A 42 10.11 11.55 5.03
C LEU A 42 11.29 10.61 5.25
N ARG A 43 12.44 10.89 4.63
CA ARG A 43 13.65 10.08 4.84
C ARG A 43 14.09 10.13 6.29
N GLU A 44 14.12 11.32 6.88
CA GLU A 44 14.58 11.50 8.26
C GLU A 44 13.69 10.76 9.27
N VAL A 45 12.38 10.81 9.06
CA VAL A 45 11.39 10.18 9.95
C VAL A 45 11.36 8.67 9.74
N LEU A 46 11.29 8.20 8.48
CA LEU A 46 11.19 6.77 8.19
C LEU A 46 12.49 6.00 8.46
N PHE A 47 13.66 6.58 8.21
CA PHE A 47 14.95 5.89 8.40
C PHE A 47 15.20 5.50 9.86
N ARG A 48 14.60 6.21 10.82
CA ARG A 48 14.78 5.93 12.25
C ARG A 48 14.03 4.70 12.74
N HIS A 49 13.00 4.25 12.01
CA HIS A 49 12.03 3.28 12.54
C HIS A 49 11.64 2.16 11.56
N SER A 50 11.74 2.41 10.26
CA SER A 50 11.64 1.37 9.24
C SER A 50 12.96 0.60 9.13
N LEU A 51 12.88 -0.71 8.93
CA LEU A 51 14.04 -1.55 8.63
C LEU A 51 14.45 -1.45 7.15
N ARG A 52 13.73 -0.66 6.36
CA ARG A 52 13.86 -0.61 4.91
C ARG A 52 14.65 0.62 4.46
N PRO A 53 15.47 0.49 3.41
CA PRO A 53 16.46 1.52 3.07
C PRO A 53 15.88 2.76 2.39
N PHE A 54 14.63 2.72 1.91
CA PHE A 54 14.02 3.80 1.11
C PHE A 54 14.94 4.37 0.02
N ALA A 55 15.58 3.47 -0.73
CA ALA A 55 16.57 3.76 -1.75
C ALA A 55 15.93 4.14 -3.11
N PRO A 56 16.70 4.77 -4.04
CA PRO A 56 18.01 5.39 -3.83
C PRO A 56 17.92 6.73 -3.09
N SER A 57 19.03 7.18 -2.50
CA SER A 57 19.15 8.47 -1.81
C SER A 57 19.02 9.70 -2.72
N GLY A 58 19.27 9.54 -4.04
CA GLY A 58 19.23 10.64 -5.02
C GLY A 58 17.83 11.12 -5.43
N TYR A 59 16.76 10.52 -4.89
CA TYR A 59 15.39 10.94 -5.13
C TYR A 59 14.68 11.11 -3.79
N THR A 60 13.64 11.94 -3.73
CA THR A 60 12.85 12.00 -2.50
C THR A 60 12.13 10.68 -2.23
N VAL A 61 11.96 10.34 -0.96
CA VAL A 61 11.22 9.14 -0.55
C VAL A 61 9.81 9.20 -1.11
N TRP A 62 9.13 10.36 -1.03
CA TRP A 62 7.79 10.50 -1.62
C TRP A 62 7.76 10.18 -3.12
N ARG A 63 8.70 10.72 -3.91
CA ARG A 63 8.75 10.47 -5.35
C ARG A 63 8.80 8.97 -5.66
N ASN A 64 9.63 8.24 -4.93
CA ASN A 64 9.81 6.82 -5.18
C ASN A 64 8.73 5.96 -4.54
N TYR A 65 8.26 6.29 -3.34
CA TYR A 65 7.47 5.41 -2.47
C TYR A 65 6.02 5.86 -2.26
N LYS A 66 5.56 6.97 -2.84
CA LYS A 66 4.14 7.40 -2.73
C LYS A 66 3.15 6.30 -3.11
N ARG A 67 3.50 5.44 -4.07
CA ARG A 67 2.66 4.31 -4.45
C ARG A 67 2.63 3.20 -3.41
N VAL A 68 3.72 2.97 -2.69
CA VAL A 68 3.72 2.05 -1.53
C VAL A 68 2.74 2.58 -0.48
N PHE A 69 2.83 3.87 -0.13
CA PHE A 69 1.92 4.48 0.85
C PHE A 69 0.45 4.46 0.40
N GLY A 70 0.20 4.71 -0.88
CA GLY A 70 -1.15 4.64 -1.45
C GLY A 70 -1.69 3.21 -1.56
N CYS A 71 -0.89 2.26 -2.04
CA CYS A 71 -1.29 0.86 -2.18
C CYS A 71 -1.43 0.16 -0.84
N THR A 72 -0.75 0.61 0.22
CA THR A 72 -0.97 0.11 1.59
C THR A 72 -2.12 0.84 2.31
N LEU A 73 -2.76 1.80 1.63
CA LEU A 73 -3.85 2.64 2.12
C LEU A 73 -3.47 3.51 3.33
N LEU A 74 -2.20 3.88 3.47
CA LEU A 74 -1.69 4.65 4.62
C LEU A 74 -1.70 6.16 4.40
N ALA A 75 -1.31 6.63 3.21
CA ALA A 75 -1.24 8.06 2.95
C ALA A 75 -1.44 8.41 1.48
N THR A 76 -1.86 9.64 1.25
CA THR A 76 -2.04 10.24 -0.07
C THR A 76 -1.50 11.68 -0.10
N GLU A 77 -1.52 12.28 -1.28
CA GLU A 77 -1.22 13.70 -1.47
C GLU A 77 -2.51 14.49 -1.67
N LEU A 78 -2.70 15.58 -0.92
CA LEU A 78 -3.76 16.55 -1.19
C LEU A 78 -3.21 17.97 -1.06
N GLY A 79 -3.35 18.77 -2.12
CA GLY A 79 -2.85 20.16 -2.12
C GLY A 79 -1.34 20.27 -1.87
N GLY A 80 -0.55 19.28 -2.32
CA GLY A 80 0.89 19.24 -2.09
C GLY A 80 1.32 18.80 -0.68
N ARG A 81 0.38 18.42 0.17
CA ARG A 81 0.63 17.95 1.54
C ARG A 81 0.44 16.45 1.65
N ILE A 82 1.18 15.83 2.55
CA ILE A 82 1.04 14.41 2.91
C ILE A 82 -0.16 14.30 3.84
N ILE A 83 -1.15 13.49 3.47
CA ILE A 83 -2.34 13.25 4.29
C ILE A 83 -2.40 11.78 4.66
N CYS A 84 -2.40 11.49 5.96
CA CYS A 84 -2.63 10.15 6.48
C CYS A 84 -4.11 9.79 6.37
N THR A 85 -4.40 8.54 6.04
CA THR A 85 -5.76 8.00 6.08
C THR A 85 -6.18 7.69 7.52
N ASP A 86 -7.48 7.50 7.75
CA ASP A 86 -7.98 7.02 9.04
C ASP A 86 -7.34 5.68 9.42
N LEU A 87 -7.14 4.77 8.45
CA LEU A 87 -6.43 3.50 8.67
C LEU A 87 -5.02 3.72 9.22
N CYS A 88 -4.27 4.67 8.67
CA CYS A 88 -2.92 5.00 9.15
C CYS A 88 -2.93 5.51 10.58
N LEU A 89 -3.87 6.40 10.91
CA LEU A 89 -4.05 6.93 12.27
C LEU A 89 -4.40 5.78 13.24
N THR A 90 -5.36 4.93 12.90
CA THR A 90 -5.73 3.79 13.74
C THR A 90 -4.58 2.80 13.92
N LEU A 91 -3.84 2.46 12.86
CA LEU A 91 -2.67 1.57 12.94
C LEU A 91 -1.54 2.16 13.78
N ALA A 92 -1.41 3.49 13.83
CA ALA A 92 -0.39 4.15 14.63
C ALA A 92 -0.75 4.17 16.12
N ASP A 93 -2.00 4.51 16.45
CA ASP A 93 -2.49 4.69 17.82
C ASP A 93 -2.82 3.35 18.51
N SER A 94 -3.39 2.40 17.76
CA SER A 94 -3.91 1.11 18.24
C SER A 94 -3.17 -0.07 17.60
N ALA A 95 -1.85 0.03 17.47
CA ALA A 95 -1.02 -0.94 16.76
C ALA A 95 -1.09 -2.39 17.29
N ASP A 96 -1.54 -2.58 18.53
CA ASP A 96 -1.71 -3.89 19.18
C ASP A 96 -3.17 -4.36 19.17
N GLU A 97 -4.12 -3.51 18.77
CA GLU A 97 -5.56 -3.86 18.68
C GLU A 97 -5.96 -4.30 17.27
N ILE A 98 -5.30 -3.78 16.23
CA ILE A 98 -5.49 -4.22 14.85
C ILE A 98 -4.48 -5.32 14.54
N ASP A 99 -4.98 -6.50 14.22
CA ASP A 99 -4.14 -7.60 13.75
C ASP A 99 -4.05 -7.64 12.20
N VAL A 100 -3.33 -8.66 11.71
CA VAL A 100 -3.13 -8.84 10.27
C VAL A 100 -4.42 -9.17 9.52
N ASP A 101 -5.36 -9.87 10.15
CA ASP A 101 -6.62 -10.27 9.54
C ASP A 101 -7.55 -9.06 9.43
N ASP A 102 -7.60 -8.20 10.45
CA ASP A 102 -8.30 -6.92 10.42
C ASP A 102 -7.79 -6.03 9.27
N TYR A 103 -6.46 -5.89 9.16
CA TYR A 103 -5.83 -5.11 8.10
C TYR A 103 -6.14 -5.70 6.72
N LEU A 104 -6.00 -7.02 6.54
CA LEU A 104 -6.26 -7.68 5.27
C LEU A 104 -7.74 -7.58 4.88
N GLY A 105 -8.66 -7.67 5.84
CA GLY A 105 -10.09 -7.46 5.62
C GLY A 105 -10.40 -6.04 5.14
N HIS A 106 -9.79 -5.03 5.77
CA HIS A 106 -9.89 -3.64 5.31
C HIS A 106 -9.29 -3.47 3.91
N PHE A 107 -8.07 -3.96 3.69
CA PHE A 107 -7.37 -3.86 2.42
C PHE A 107 -8.14 -4.52 1.27
N ALA A 108 -8.66 -5.75 1.49
CA ALA A 108 -9.39 -6.52 0.49
C ALA A 108 -10.68 -5.83 0.01
N THR A 109 -11.29 -5.00 0.86
CA THR A 109 -12.56 -4.32 0.59
C THR A 109 -12.40 -2.85 0.17
N ARG A 110 -11.19 -2.28 0.30
CA ARG A 110 -10.94 -0.86 0.02
C ARG A 110 -9.93 -0.61 -1.10
N PHE A 111 -9.00 -1.54 -1.34
CA PHE A 111 -8.11 -1.44 -2.49
C PHE A 111 -8.80 -2.03 -3.73
N TYR A 112 -8.89 -1.23 -4.80
CA TYR A 112 -9.53 -1.62 -6.04
C TYR A 112 -8.85 -1.02 -7.27
N TYR A 113 -9.09 -1.63 -8.43
CA TYR A 113 -8.75 -1.09 -9.75
C TYR A 113 -10.00 -0.58 -10.47
N PRO A 114 -9.90 0.46 -11.31
CA PRO A 114 -8.75 1.37 -11.41
C PRO A 114 -8.53 2.12 -10.08
N SER A 115 -7.28 2.20 -9.62
CA SER A 115 -6.96 2.80 -8.31
C SER A 115 -6.53 4.26 -8.49
N PRO A 116 -6.94 5.19 -7.60
CA PRO A 116 -6.43 6.57 -7.61
C PRO A 116 -4.91 6.67 -7.34
N VAL A 117 -4.28 5.58 -6.88
CA VAL A 117 -2.83 5.51 -6.66
C VAL A 117 -2.03 5.49 -7.98
N PHE A 118 -2.66 5.06 -9.08
CA PHE A 118 -2.01 4.93 -10.37
C PHE A 118 -2.39 6.07 -11.32
N ASP A 119 -1.46 6.37 -12.23
CA ASP A 119 -1.69 7.33 -13.30
C ASP A 119 -2.80 6.81 -14.24
N GLY A 120 -3.66 7.71 -14.72
CA GLY A 120 -4.80 7.34 -15.56
C GLY A 120 -6.00 6.77 -14.79
N TYR A 121 -6.14 7.08 -13.49
CA TYR A 121 -7.31 6.74 -12.70
C TYR A 121 -8.62 7.19 -13.38
N ASN A 122 -9.53 6.23 -13.61
CA ASN A 122 -10.86 6.47 -14.13
C ASN A 122 -11.90 6.16 -13.04
N ASN A 123 -12.45 7.20 -12.42
CA ASN A 123 -13.46 7.07 -11.37
C ASN A 123 -14.82 6.53 -11.85
N THR A 124 -15.06 6.45 -13.16
CA THR A 124 -16.26 5.84 -13.76
C THR A 124 -16.04 4.42 -14.28
N GLY A 125 -14.81 3.92 -14.21
CA GLY A 125 -14.48 2.58 -14.64
C GLY A 125 -15.09 1.51 -13.73
N PHE A 126 -15.30 0.31 -14.28
CA PHE A 126 -15.75 -0.83 -13.48
C PHE A 126 -14.71 -1.18 -12.42
N GLN A 127 -15.15 -1.28 -11.16
CA GLN A 127 -14.27 -1.54 -10.04
C GLN A 127 -13.99 -3.04 -9.86
N ILE A 128 -12.71 -3.38 -9.69
CA ILE A 128 -12.24 -4.74 -9.43
C ILE A 128 -11.47 -4.74 -8.11
N PHE A 129 -11.91 -5.57 -7.17
CA PHE A 129 -11.23 -5.80 -5.89
C PHE A 129 -10.28 -6.98 -6.03
N PRO A 130 -8.96 -6.76 -6.23
CA PRO A 130 -7.97 -7.80 -6.55
C PRO A 130 -8.03 -8.99 -5.59
N VAL A 131 -7.99 -8.71 -4.28
CA VAL A 131 -7.92 -9.76 -3.26
C VAL A 131 -9.15 -10.67 -3.34
N VAL A 132 -10.34 -10.07 -3.43
CA VAL A 132 -11.59 -10.81 -3.55
C VAL A 132 -11.65 -11.60 -4.86
N ALA A 133 -11.18 -11.02 -5.97
CA ALA A 133 -11.11 -11.69 -7.26
C ALA A 133 -10.18 -12.92 -7.21
N THR A 134 -9.01 -12.79 -6.58
CA THR A 134 -8.06 -13.89 -6.37
C THR A 134 -8.64 -14.99 -5.49
N ILE A 135 -9.31 -14.65 -4.38
CA ILE A 135 -9.97 -15.64 -3.52
C ILE A 135 -11.05 -16.40 -4.30
N LYS A 136 -11.90 -15.69 -5.05
CA LYS A 136 -12.93 -16.32 -5.90
C LYS A 136 -12.32 -17.25 -6.95
N PHE A 137 -11.23 -16.82 -7.57
CA PHE A 137 -10.50 -17.62 -8.55
C PHE A 137 -9.93 -18.91 -7.93
N LEU A 138 -9.27 -18.80 -6.78
CA LEU A 138 -8.75 -19.96 -6.04
C LEU A 138 -9.84 -20.97 -5.70
N LEU A 139 -10.98 -20.49 -5.18
CA LEU A 139 -12.12 -21.34 -4.85
C LEU A 139 -12.69 -22.05 -6.08
N SER A 140 -12.90 -21.33 -7.19
CA SER A 140 -13.36 -21.94 -8.45
C SER A 140 -12.37 -22.99 -8.97
N ARG A 141 -11.05 -22.71 -8.93
CA ARG A 141 -10.02 -23.66 -9.36
C ARG A 141 -9.98 -24.92 -8.50
N TYR A 142 -10.17 -24.77 -7.19
CA TYR A 142 -10.24 -25.90 -6.29
C TYR A 142 -11.47 -26.77 -6.56
N LEU A 143 -12.65 -26.14 -6.64
CA LEU A 143 -13.92 -26.86 -6.80
C LEU A 143 -14.06 -27.53 -8.18
N GLU A 144 -13.62 -26.86 -9.25
CA GLU A 144 -13.82 -27.36 -10.62
C GLU A 144 -12.68 -28.28 -11.09
N LYS A 145 -11.45 -28.05 -10.61
CA LYS A 145 -10.25 -28.71 -11.16
C LYS A 145 -9.44 -29.48 -10.13
N GLY A 146 -9.87 -29.50 -8.86
CA GLY A 146 -9.13 -30.13 -7.77
C GLY A 146 -7.75 -29.50 -7.51
N LYS A 147 -7.49 -28.30 -8.03
CA LYS A 147 -6.21 -27.61 -7.86
C LYS A 147 -6.26 -26.72 -6.63
N ASN A 148 -5.44 -27.03 -5.63
CA ASN A 148 -5.35 -26.31 -4.37
C ASN A 148 -4.21 -25.27 -4.31
N ASN A 149 -3.50 -25.07 -5.43
CA ASN A 149 -2.46 -24.06 -5.56
C ASN A 149 -2.56 -23.32 -6.90
N ILE A 150 -1.98 -22.13 -6.93
CA ILE A 150 -1.75 -21.33 -8.14
C ILE A 150 -0.32 -20.79 -8.08
N THR A 151 0.29 -20.63 -9.23
CA THR A 151 1.57 -19.95 -9.40
C THR A 151 1.34 -18.45 -9.67
N ILE A 152 2.38 -17.63 -9.57
CA ILE A 152 2.30 -16.22 -9.96
C ILE A 152 1.90 -16.10 -11.44
N ASP A 153 2.33 -17.05 -12.29
CA ASP A 153 1.99 -17.08 -13.71
C ASP A 153 0.50 -17.31 -13.96
N ASP A 154 -0.22 -17.98 -13.05
CA ASP A 154 -1.67 -18.20 -13.14
C ASP A 154 -2.49 -16.92 -12.85
N ILE A 155 -1.87 -15.88 -12.28
CA ILE A 155 -2.51 -14.60 -11.90
C ILE A 155 -2.38 -13.55 -13.03
N GLY A 156 -1.54 -13.81 -14.04
CA GLY A 156 -1.15 -12.89 -15.13
C GLY A 156 -2.23 -12.55 -16.16
#